data_AF-A0A536LFE7-F1
#
_entry.id   AF-A0A536LFE7-F1
#
_cell.length_a   1.000
_cell.length_b   1.000
_cell.length_c   1.000
_cell.angle_alpha   90.00
_cell.angle_beta   90.00
_cell.angle_gamma   90.00
#
_symmetry.space_group_name_H-M   'P 1'
#
loop_
_entity.id
_entity.type
_entity.pdbx_description
1 polymer ?
#
loop_
_entity_poly.entity_id
_entity_poly.type
_entity_poly.pdbx_seq_one_letter_code
_entity_poly.pdbx_strand_id
1 'polypeptide(L)'
;MHNDPAVSLSLGMAGDYEAELVARAKERSPQAWDEIYASHYTQIYRYIHARVSDHHVAEDLASSVFLGAVKGMGAYDYRGQPLLAWLYRIAHNTVSSHYR
;
A
#
# COMPACT_ATOMS: atom_id res chain seq x y z
N MET A 1 15.37 -28.04 -5.30
CA MET A 1 14.15 -28.30 -4.50
C MET A 1 14.43 -28.02 -3.01
N HIS A 2 14.91 -26.83 -2.68
CA HIS A 2 15.19 -26.46 -1.28
C HIS A 2 13.88 -25.93 -0.67
N ASN A 3 13.16 -26.80 0.04
CA ASN A 3 12.00 -26.40 0.83
C ASN A 3 12.49 -26.12 2.25
N ASP A 4 12.98 -24.90 2.44
CA ASP A 4 13.47 -24.43 3.73
C ASP A 4 12.25 -24.11 4.63
N PRO A 5 11.99 -24.88 5.69
CA PRO A 5 10.79 -24.71 6.51
C PRO A 5 10.72 -23.31 7.17
N ALA A 6 11.86 -22.66 7.38
CA ALA A 6 11.94 -21.30 7.93
C ALA A 6 11.40 -20.23 6.97
N VAL A 7 11.54 -20.40 5.64
CA VAL A 7 11.01 -19.46 4.65
C VAL A 7 9.48 -19.57 4.57
N SER A 8 8.94 -20.78 4.64
CA SER A 8 7.49 -21.00 4.68
C SER A 8 6.84 -20.45 5.95
N LEU A 9 7.50 -20.58 7.11
CA LEU A 9 7.07 -19.95 8.37
C LEU A 9 7.14 -18.42 8.30
N SER A 10 8.21 -17.83 7.75
CA SER A 10 8.35 -16.38 7.62
C SER A 10 7.38 -15.75 6.61
N LEU A 11 7.00 -16.48 5.54
CA LEU A 11 6.04 -16.00 4.54
C LEU A 11 4.59 -16.10 5.04
N GLY A 12 4.27 -17.14 5.83
CA GLY A 12 2.97 -17.28 6.49
C GLY A 12 2.72 -16.16 7.51
N MET A 13 3.70 -15.90 8.38
CA MET A 13 3.62 -14.82 9.39
C MET A 13 3.44 -13.43 8.77
N ALA A 14 4.08 -13.16 7.63
CA ALA A 14 3.94 -11.89 6.93
C ALA A 14 2.53 -11.69 6.35
N GLY A 15 1.92 -12.76 5.81
CA GLY A 15 0.54 -12.73 5.32
C GLY A 15 -0.49 -12.55 6.44
N ASP A 16 -0.30 -13.24 7.56
CA ASP A 16 -1.18 -13.14 8.73
C ASP A 16 -1.14 -11.74 9.35
N TYR A 17 0.06 -11.16 9.49
CA TYR A 17 0.25 -9.80 9.99
C TYR A 17 -0.36 -8.74 9.05
N GLU A 18 -0.20 -8.89 7.74
CA GLU A 18 -0.78 -7.94 6.78
C GLU A 18 -2.31 -8.01 6.77
N ALA A 19 -2.88 -9.21 6.91
CA ALA A 19 -4.33 -9.39 7.07
C ALA A 19 -4.86 -8.70 8.33
N GLU A 20 -4.15 -8.82 9.47
CA GLU A 20 -4.49 -8.13 10.71
C GLU A 20 -4.39 -6.61 10.58
N LEU A 21 -3.31 -6.11 9.96
CA LEU A 21 -3.11 -4.70 9.68
C LEU A 21 -4.26 -4.12 8.83
N VAL A 22 -4.68 -4.86 7.81
CA VAL A 22 -5.83 -4.50 6.96
C VAL A 22 -7.13 -4.50 7.76
N ALA A 23 -7.36 -5.50 8.62
CA ALA A 23 -8.55 -5.56 9.47
C ALA A 23 -8.65 -4.33 10.40
N ARG A 24 -7.55 -3.98 11.08
CA ARG A 24 -7.48 -2.80 11.96
C ARG A 24 -7.68 -1.49 11.20
N ALA A 25 -7.10 -1.38 10.00
CA ALA A 25 -7.27 -0.19 9.18
C ALA A 25 -8.72 -0.02 8.65
N LYS A 26 -9.45 -1.12 8.42
CA LYS A 26 -10.90 -1.08 8.12
C LYS A 26 -11.73 -0.54 9.29
N GLU A 27 -11.32 -0.81 10.51
CA GLU A 27 -11.93 -0.26 11.73
C GLU A 27 -11.57 1.22 11.97
N ARG A 28 -10.90 1.87 11.01
CA ARG A 28 -10.42 3.26 11.10
C ARG A 28 -9.44 3.48 12.25
N SER A 29 -8.67 2.44 12.64
CA SER A 29 -7.58 2.60 13.61
C SER A 29 -6.51 3.55 13.06
N PRO A 30 -6.24 4.69 13.72
CA PRO A 30 -5.18 5.61 13.29
C PRO A 30 -3.81 4.92 13.27
N GLN A 31 -3.54 4.08 14.26
CA GLN A 31 -2.26 3.37 14.39
C GLN A 31 -1.99 2.43 13.22
N ALA A 32 -3.04 1.76 12.71
CA ALA A 32 -2.90 0.91 11.54
C ALA A 32 -2.59 1.73 10.28
N TRP A 33 -3.18 2.91 10.14
CA TRP A 33 -2.87 3.82 9.03
C TRP A 33 -1.47 4.42 9.14
N ASP A 34 -1.00 4.76 10.34
CA ASP A 34 0.36 5.21 10.57
C ASP A 34 1.39 4.15 10.14
N GLU A 35 1.12 2.89 10.47
CA GLU A 35 1.95 1.73 10.12
C GLU A 35 1.96 1.45 8.61
N ILE A 36 0.79 1.49 7.96
CA ILE A 36 0.65 1.39 6.49
C ILE A 36 1.42 2.52 5.81
N TYR A 37 1.28 3.75 6.30
CA TYR A 37 1.94 4.92 5.73
C TYR A 37 3.46 4.80 5.88
N ALA A 38 3.96 4.56 7.08
CA ALA A 38 5.40 4.42 7.35
C ALA A 38 6.04 3.30 6.52
N SER A 39 5.33 2.18 6.31
CA SER A 39 5.85 1.01 5.60
C SER A 39 5.84 1.15 4.08
N HIS A 40 4.97 2.01 3.52
CA HIS A 40 4.72 2.03 2.07
C HIS A 40 4.90 3.40 1.40
N TYR A 41 4.98 4.50 2.16
CA TYR A 41 5.06 5.84 1.60
C TYR A 41 6.25 5.99 0.66
N THR A 42 7.44 5.55 1.07
CA THR A 42 8.67 5.68 0.25
C THR A 42 8.55 4.95 -1.08
N GLN A 43 7.95 3.76 -1.11
CA GLN A 43 7.80 2.96 -2.32
C GLN A 43 6.80 3.61 -3.28
N ILE A 44 5.67 4.10 -2.77
CA ILE A 44 4.66 4.82 -3.57
C ILE A 44 5.21 6.14 -4.08
N TYR A 45 5.85 6.93 -3.23
CA TYR A 45 6.51 8.18 -3.61
C TYR A 45 7.53 7.95 -4.74
N ARG A 46 8.43 6.97 -4.60
CA ARG A 46 9.43 6.65 -5.63
C ARG A 46 8.78 6.25 -6.96
N TYR A 47 7.72 5.44 -6.90
CA TYR A 47 6.98 5.02 -8.09
C TYR A 47 6.35 6.20 -8.83
N ILE A 48 5.77 7.15 -8.09
CA ILE A 48 5.15 8.35 -8.66
C ILE A 48 6.23 9.30 -9.19
N HIS A 49 7.25 9.59 -8.41
CA HIS A 49 8.35 10.48 -8.77
C HIS A 49 9.07 10.03 -10.06
N ALA A 50 9.23 8.72 -10.26
CA ALA A 50 9.79 8.17 -11.49
C ALA A 50 8.96 8.46 -12.75
N ARG A 51 7.68 8.86 -12.61
CA ARG A 51 6.77 9.17 -13.73
C ARG A 51 6.58 10.67 -13.93
N VAL A 52 6.46 11.42 -12.84
CA VAL A 52 6.18 12.86 -12.89
C VAL A 52 7.43 13.74 -12.92
N SER A 53 8.57 13.22 -12.44
CA SER A 53 9.86 13.91 -12.38
C SER A 53 9.84 15.29 -11.68
N ASP A 54 8.84 15.53 -10.84
CA ASP A 54 8.71 16.72 -9.99
C ASP A 54 8.45 16.27 -8.55
N HIS A 55 9.21 16.83 -7.61
CA HIS A 55 9.16 16.47 -6.20
C HIS A 55 7.83 16.84 -5.56
N HIS A 56 7.37 18.08 -5.75
CA HIS A 56 6.16 18.59 -5.13
C HIS A 56 4.92 17.87 -5.68
N VAL A 57 4.87 17.67 -7.00
CA VAL A 57 3.79 16.89 -7.63
C VAL A 57 3.81 15.44 -7.12
N ALA A 58 4.99 14.84 -6.94
CA ALA A 58 5.08 13.48 -6.42
C ALA A 58 4.57 13.35 -4.97
N GLU A 59 4.87 14.31 -4.09
CA GLU A 59 4.36 14.34 -2.71
C GLU A 59 2.83 14.51 -2.66
N ASP A 60 2.29 15.43 -3.45
CA ASP A 60 0.84 15.68 -3.54
C ASP A 60 0.08 14.45 -4.05
N LEU A 61 0.60 13.80 -5.09
CA LEU A 61 -0.01 12.60 -5.64
C LEU A 61 0.16 11.40 -4.69
N ALA A 62 1.29 11.26 -4.00
CA ALA A 62 1.45 10.23 -2.97
C ALA A 62 0.42 10.40 -1.85
N SER A 63 0.24 11.62 -1.36
CA SER A 63 -0.79 11.95 -0.38
C SER A 63 -2.19 11.59 -0.88
N SER A 64 -2.48 11.89 -2.15
CA SER A 64 -3.74 11.53 -2.80
C SER A 64 -3.96 10.01 -2.90
N VAL A 65 -2.89 9.23 -3.07
CA VAL A 65 -2.97 7.75 -3.06
C VAL A 65 -3.41 7.23 -1.70
N PHE A 66 -2.78 7.68 -0.61
CA PHE A 66 -3.16 7.24 0.73
C PHE A 66 -4.58 7.71 1.11
N LEU A 67 -4.98 8.91 0.69
CA LEU A 67 -6.36 9.36 0.85
C LEU A 67 -7.35 8.48 0.05
N GLY A 68 -6.98 8.09 -1.18
CA GLY A 68 -7.74 7.14 -1.98
C GLY A 68 -7.83 5.76 -1.33
N ALA A 69 -6.75 5.29 -0.71
CA ALA A 69 -6.71 4.05 0.04
C ALA A 69 -7.67 4.10 1.24
N VAL A 70 -7.65 5.16 2.05
CA VAL A 70 -8.59 5.34 3.18
C VAL A 70 -10.04 5.25 2.71
N LYS A 71 -10.37 5.92 1.59
CA LYS A 71 -11.72 5.89 1.00
C LYS A 71 -12.10 4.50 0.48
N GLY A 72 -11.15 3.78 -0.11
CA GLY A 72 -11.36 2.45 -0.70
C GLY A 72 -11.29 1.29 0.29
N MET A 73 -10.75 1.51 1.49
CA MET A 73 -10.40 0.44 2.43
C MET A 73 -11.60 -0.41 2.86
N GLY A 74 -12.78 0.20 3.02
CA GLY A 74 -13.98 -0.52 3.40
C GLY A 74 -14.40 -1.60 2.39
N ALA A 75 -14.09 -1.40 1.10
CA ALA A 75 -14.39 -2.36 0.04
C ALA A 75 -13.19 -3.25 -0.32
N TYR A 76 -12.01 -2.99 0.24
CA TYR A 76 -10.82 -3.79 0.00
C TYR A 76 -10.98 -5.17 0.65
N ASP A 77 -10.66 -6.23 -0.08
CA ASP A 77 -10.76 -7.61 0.40
C ASP A 77 -9.38 -8.26 0.31
N TYR A 78 -8.85 -8.70 1.46
CA TYR A 78 -7.52 -9.27 1.54
C TYR A 78 -7.56 -10.73 1.08
N ARG A 79 -6.94 -11.01 -0.06
CA ARG A 79 -6.93 -12.35 -0.69
C ARG A 79 -5.54 -12.96 -0.78
N GLY A 80 -4.67 -12.64 0.19
CA GLY A 80 -3.26 -13.05 0.19
C GLY A 80 -2.41 -12.33 -0.86
N GLN A 81 -2.90 -11.21 -1.39
CA GLN A 81 -2.11 -10.32 -2.23
C GLN A 81 -1.55 -9.17 -1.38
N PRO A 82 -0.27 -8.78 -1.59
CA PRO A 82 0.35 -7.71 -0.81
C PRO A 82 -0.47 -6.42 -0.83
N LEU A 83 -0.64 -5.78 0.32
CA LEU A 83 -1.30 -4.48 0.44
C LEU A 83 -0.66 -3.45 -0.49
N LEU A 84 0.66 -3.51 -0.62
CA LEU A 84 1.43 -2.65 -1.52
C LEU A 84 1.00 -2.78 -3.00
N ALA A 85 0.59 -3.96 -3.46
CA ALA A 85 0.12 -4.15 -4.83
C ALA A 85 -1.20 -3.38 -5.08
N TRP A 86 -2.09 -3.35 -4.08
CA TRP A 86 -3.30 -2.55 -4.15
C TRP A 86 -3.00 -1.04 -4.11
N LEU A 87 -2.05 -0.60 -3.28
CA LEU A 87 -1.60 0.81 -3.27
C LEU A 87 -1.01 1.24 -4.62
N TYR A 88 -0.23 0.38 -5.28
CA TYR A 88 0.27 0.67 -6.63
C TYR A 88 -0.85 0.83 -7.67
N ARG A 89 -1.94 0.06 -7.55
CA ARG A 89 -3.11 0.23 -8.42
C ARG A 89 -3.75 1.61 -8.23
N ILE A 90 -3.88 2.07 -6.99
CA ILE A 90 -4.38 3.41 -6.70
C ILE A 90 -3.41 4.46 -7.27
N ALA A 91 -2.10 4.30 -7.03
CA ALA A 91 -1.06 5.20 -7.56
C ALA A 91 -1.08 5.31 -9.08
N HIS A 92 -1.23 4.18 -9.78
CA HIS A 92 -1.38 4.16 -11.22
C HIS A 92 -2.60 4.99 -11.69
N ASN A 93 -3.74 4.81 -11.05
CA ASN A 93 -4.96 5.55 -11.38
C ASN A 93 -4.82 7.05 -11.08
N THR A 94 -4.23 7.39 -9.93
CA THR A 94 -3.97 8.78 -9.52
C THR A 94 -3.05 9.48 -10.52
N VAL A 95 -1.94 8.86 -10.91
CA VAL A 95 -1.02 9.41 -11.91
C VAL A 95 -1.69 9.53 -13.28
N SER A 96 -2.45 8.51 -13.70
CA SER A 96 -3.18 8.54 -14.98
C SER A 96 -4.22 9.67 -15.01
N SER A 97 -4.86 9.94 -13.87
CA SER A 97 -5.81 11.06 -13.74
C SER A 97 -5.15 12.43 -13.75
N HIS A 98 -3.88 12.54 -13.33
CA HIS A 98 -3.14 13.80 -13.34
C HIS A 98 -2.76 14.27 -14.76
N TYR A 99 -2.51 13.31 -15.67
CA TYR A 99 -2.18 13.61 -17.08
C TYR A 99 -3.38 13.75 -18.01
N ARG A 100 -4.60 13.55 -17.50
CA ARG A 100 -5.83 13.71 -18.27
C ARG A 100 -6.33 15.15 -18.16
#